data_AF-A0A2M7B015-F1
#
_entry.id   AF-A0A2M7B015-F1
#
_cell.length_a   1.000
_cell.length_b   1.000
_cell.length_c   1.000
_cell.angle_alpha   90.00
_cell.angle_beta   90.00
_cell.angle_gamma   90.00
#
_symmetry.space_group_name_H-M   'P 1'
#
loop_
_entity.id
_entity.type
_entity.pdbx_description
1 polymer ?
#
loop_
_entity_poly.entity_id
_entity_poly.type
_entity_poly.pdbx_seq_one_letter_code
_entity_poly.pdbx_strand_id
1 'polypeptide(L)'
;MGSDKMVNCYIKIARKIEKQLGCKIYIVGGFVRDKILKLKSVDLDFVVEGDGLAVADAFHKKFGGKLTVYKKFLTASLKLKNNFVIDIATARTEKYPQPASMPQVFPAKLEKDLFRRDFTINALALPLVPRPSSLNTIIDVCGGLSDLKNKLIRVLHKNSFTDDPTRILRAIRYACRFNFSIEKNTEKWMKQAIKKNLLALVSPPRIRDEFIKVLSEKKAKKILIEFKKRKILKHIDDKLALSAISEKKESVKIRLKKLLRNFPEERKFLFLKKMCLSPKSI
;
A
#
# COMPACT_ATOMS: atom_id res chain seq x y z
N MET A 1 9.52 -23.22 1.50
CA MET A 1 9.06 -23.84 2.78
C MET A 1 9.33 -23.00 4.04
N GLY A 2 10.12 -21.91 4.00
CA GLY A 2 10.46 -21.12 5.21
C GLY A 2 9.51 -19.97 5.59
N SER A 3 8.92 -19.25 4.62
CA SER A 3 8.08 -18.06 4.89
C SER A 3 6.82 -18.38 5.69
N ASP A 4 6.12 -19.44 5.30
CA ASP A 4 4.80 -19.74 5.87
C ASP A 4 4.90 -20.23 7.32
N LYS A 5 5.99 -20.94 7.66
CA LYS A 5 6.28 -21.33 9.06
C LYS A 5 6.52 -20.10 9.94
N MET A 6 7.26 -19.10 9.45
CA MET A 6 7.49 -17.85 10.21
C MET A 6 6.20 -17.06 10.39
N VAL A 7 5.42 -16.88 9.32
CA VAL A 7 4.13 -16.17 9.39
C VAL A 7 3.19 -16.85 10.39
N ASN A 8 3.12 -18.19 10.38
CA ASN A 8 2.34 -18.93 11.37
C ASN A 8 2.83 -18.73 12.81
N CYS A 9 4.14 -18.55 13.02
CA CYS A 9 4.70 -18.22 14.33
C CYS A 9 4.22 -16.83 14.80
N TYR A 10 4.29 -15.81 13.94
CA TYR A 10 3.82 -14.46 14.26
C TYR A 10 2.32 -14.45 14.56
N ILE A 11 1.52 -15.17 13.78
CA ILE A 11 0.07 -15.32 14.02
C ILE A 11 -0.22 -16.02 15.36
N LYS A 12 0.56 -17.05 15.71
CA LYS A 12 0.40 -17.76 17.00
C LYS A 12 0.69 -16.82 18.17
N ILE A 13 1.70 -15.96 18.07
CA ILE A 13 2.02 -14.98 19.10
C ILE A 13 0.96 -13.87 19.16
N ALA A 14 0.51 -13.37 18.01
CA ALA A 14 -0.57 -12.39 17.93
C ALA A 14 -1.82 -12.83 18.70
N ARG A 15 -2.26 -14.09 18.52
CA ARG A 15 -3.40 -14.66 19.27
C ARG A 15 -3.20 -14.70 20.79
N LYS A 16 -1.96 -14.93 21.25
CA LYS A 16 -1.67 -14.91 22.69
C LYS A 16 -1.77 -13.48 23.22
N ILE A 17 -1.19 -12.52 22.50
CA ILE A 17 -1.24 -11.09 22.84
C ILE A 17 -2.69 -10.59 22.85
N GLU A 18 -3.48 -10.97 21.85
CA GLU A 18 -4.91 -10.63 21.75
C GLU A 18 -5.67 -11.02 23.03
N LYS A 19 -5.48 -12.26 23.50
CA LYS A 19 -6.08 -12.74 24.76
C LYS A 19 -5.55 -12.00 25.99
N GLN A 20 -4.24 -11.77 26.06
CA GLN A 20 -3.59 -11.12 27.20
C GLN A 20 -4.03 -9.66 27.38
N LEU A 21 -4.22 -8.95 26.26
CA LEU A 21 -4.58 -7.53 26.27
C LEU A 21 -6.09 -7.28 26.14
N GLY A 22 -6.90 -8.33 26.01
CA GLY A 22 -8.35 -8.20 25.86
C GLY A 22 -8.78 -7.38 24.64
N CYS A 23 -7.99 -7.39 23.56
CA CYS A 23 -8.26 -6.66 22.32
C CYS A 23 -8.68 -7.62 21.19
N LYS A 24 -8.96 -7.09 20.00
CA LYS A 24 -9.13 -7.92 18.79
C LYS A 24 -8.08 -7.59 17.76
N ILE A 25 -7.44 -8.62 17.21
CA ILE A 25 -6.39 -8.47 16.21
C ILE A 25 -6.84 -9.11 14.88
N TYR A 26 -6.60 -8.36 13.80
CA TYR A 26 -6.96 -8.74 12.45
C TYR A 26 -5.74 -8.67 11.56
N ILE A 27 -5.57 -9.64 10.67
CA ILE A 27 -4.69 -9.46 9.50
C ILE A 27 -5.52 -8.77 8.43
N VAL A 28 -4.98 -7.73 7.81
CA VAL A 28 -5.72 -6.90 6.86
C VAL A 28 -4.98 -6.71 5.55
N GLY A 29 -5.67 -6.15 4.56
CA GLY A 29 -5.02 -5.55 3.41
C GLY A 29 -4.40 -6.55 2.44
N GLY A 30 -3.18 -6.25 2.01
CA GLY A 30 -2.51 -6.96 0.93
C GLY A 30 -2.29 -8.44 1.20
N PHE A 31 -2.04 -8.82 2.45
CA PHE A 31 -1.85 -10.21 2.84
C PHE A 31 -3.10 -11.05 2.59
N VAL A 32 -4.28 -10.56 2.99
CA VAL A 32 -5.55 -11.26 2.83
C VAL A 32 -5.85 -11.44 1.34
N ARG A 33 -5.74 -10.35 0.56
CA ARG A 33 -5.90 -10.36 -0.90
C ARG A 33 -4.97 -11.37 -1.58
N ASP A 34 -3.68 -11.31 -1.26
CA ASP A 34 -2.67 -12.13 -1.93
C ASP A 34 -2.85 -13.61 -1.58
N LYS A 35 -3.28 -13.93 -0.36
CA LYS A 35 -3.66 -15.30 0.02
C LYS A 35 -4.82 -15.84 -0.82
N ILE A 36 -5.85 -15.03 -1.06
CA ILE A 36 -7.01 -15.41 -1.92
C ILE A 36 -6.56 -15.64 -3.36
N LEU A 37 -5.68 -14.77 -3.87
CA LEU A 37 -5.11 -14.87 -5.22
C LEU A 37 -4.02 -15.96 -5.35
N LYS A 38 -3.73 -16.71 -4.27
CA LYS A 38 -2.65 -17.71 -4.21
C LYS A 38 -1.28 -17.14 -4.58
N LEU A 39 -1.05 -15.87 -4.27
CA LEU A 39 0.22 -15.18 -4.44
C LEU A 39 1.05 -15.30 -3.17
N LYS A 40 2.37 -15.27 -3.32
CA LYS A 40 3.28 -15.13 -2.18
C LYS A 40 3.15 -13.71 -1.62
N SER A 41 2.55 -13.57 -0.44
CA SER A 41 2.62 -12.34 0.34
C SER A 41 3.92 -12.32 1.14
N VAL A 42 4.49 -11.14 1.29
CA VAL A 42 5.74 -10.91 2.05
C VAL A 42 5.53 -9.98 3.25
N ASP A 43 4.39 -9.30 3.29
CA ASP A 43 4.10 -8.27 4.29
C ASP A 43 2.95 -8.76 5.20
N LEU A 44 3.08 -8.51 6.51
CA LEU A 44 2.09 -8.88 7.51
C LEU A 44 1.62 -7.63 8.25
N ASP A 45 0.43 -7.18 7.88
CA ASP A 45 -0.20 -6.00 8.45
C ASP A 45 -1.27 -6.41 9.47
N PHE A 46 -1.10 -5.99 10.71
CA PHE A 46 -2.08 -6.15 11.77
C PHE A 46 -2.87 -4.87 12.01
N VAL A 47 -4.18 -5.02 12.18
CA VAL A 47 -5.06 -3.97 12.73
C VAL A 47 -5.61 -4.45 14.06
N VAL A 48 -5.65 -3.56 15.02
CA VAL A 48 -6.06 -3.84 16.40
C VAL A 48 -7.27 -2.97 16.74
N GLU A 49 -8.42 -3.58 17.06
CA GLU A 49 -9.47 -2.88 17.79
C GLU A 49 -9.07 -2.84 19.28
N GLY A 50 -8.52 -1.71 19.72
CA GLY A 50 -7.87 -1.54 21.02
C GLY A 50 -6.58 -0.74 20.87
N ASP A 51 -5.65 -0.87 21.82
CA ASP A 51 -4.35 -0.19 21.74
C ASP A 51 -3.37 -0.99 20.87
N GLY A 52 -3.23 -0.58 19.60
CA GLY A 52 -2.27 -1.18 18.68
C GLY A 52 -0.81 -0.90 19.05
N LEU A 53 -0.51 0.17 19.79
CA LEU A 53 0.86 0.45 20.25
C LEU A 53 1.27 -0.49 21.38
N ALA A 54 0.34 -0.80 22.29
CA ALA A 54 0.55 -1.82 23.32
C ALA A 54 0.78 -3.21 22.70
N VAL A 55 0.02 -3.57 21.66
CA VAL A 55 0.27 -4.80 20.88
C VAL A 55 1.66 -4.77 20.25
N ALA A 56 2.08 -3.65 19.65
CA ALA A 56 3.40 -3.53 19.05
C ALA A 56 4.55 -3.66 20.06
N ASP A 57 4.39 -3.10 21.25
CA ASP A 57 5.34 -3.27 22.36
C ASP A 57 5.41 -4.73 22.81
N ALA A 58 4.27 -5.43 22.94
CA ALA A 58 4.23 -6.85 23.28
C ALA A 58 4.94 -7.72 22.23
N PHE A 59 4.76 -7.41 20.94
CA PHE A 59 5.52 -8.05 19.85
C PHE A 59 7.03 -7.78 19.98
N HIS A 60 7.41 -6.52 20.25
CA HIS A 60 8.81 -6.14 20.40
C HIS A 60 9.47 -6.86 21.58
N LYS A 61 8.82 -6.95 22.74
CA LYS A 61 9.28 -7.73 23.89
C LYS A 61 9.48 -9.21 23.55
N LYS A 62 8.65 -9.77 22.67
CA LYS A 62 8.72 -11.19 22.30
C LYS A 62 9.80 -11.50 21.26
N PHE A 63 10.02 -10.62 20.30
CA PHE A 63 10.87 -10.89 19.12
C PHE A 63 12.13 -10.03 19.03
N GLY A 64 12.26 -8.98 19.86
CA GLY A 64 13.30 -7.97 19.76
C GLY A 64 13.20 -7.15 18.47
N GLY A 65 14.33 -6.65 17.97
CA GLY A 65 14.40 -5.85 16.74
C GLY A 65 14.28 -4.34 16.99
N LYS A 66 14.00 -3.57 15.94
CA LYS A 66 13.82 -2.11 16.01
C LYS A 66 12.34 -1.77 15.90
N LEU A 67 11.75 -1.31 17.00
CA LEU A 67 10.39 -0.78 17.03
C LEU A 67 10.42 0.71 16.67
N THR A 68 9.62 1.11 15.68
CA THR A 68 9.42 2.52 15.31
C THR A 68 7.96 2.88 15.48
N VAL A 69 7.66 3.84 16.36
CA VAL A 69 6.29 4.23 16.70
C VAL A 69 5.94 5.58 16.06
N TYR A 70 4.80 5.63 15.38
CA TYR A 70 4.24 6.84 14.79
C TYR A 70 2.96 7.22 15.53
N LYS A 71 3.12 7.83 16.72
CA LYS A 71 1.99 8.16 17.63
C LYS A 71 0.88 8.96 16.95
N LYS A 72 1.24 9.96 16.13
CA LYS A 72 0.29 10.79 15.35
C LYS A 72 -0.60 9.98 14.40
N PHE A 73 -0.19 8.76 14.05
CA PHE A 73 -0.91 7.87 13.16
C PHE A 73 -1.42 6.62 13.89
N LEU A 74 -1.20 6.46 15.19
CA LEU A 74 -1.57 5.24 15.93
C LEU A 74 -1.03 3.96 15.26
N THR A 75 0.14 4.04 14.65
CA THR A 75 0.81 2.92 13.98
C THR A 75 2.21 2.70 14.53
N ALA A 76 2.69 1.47 14.42
CA ALA A 76 4.05 1.08 14.73
C ALA A 76 4.55 0.07 13.71
N SER A 77 5.85 0.12 13.44
CA SER A 77 6.54 -0.81 12.55
C SER A 77 7.67 -1.49 13.32
N LEU A 78 7.64 -2.82 13.38
CA LEU A 78 8.64 -3.62 14.04
C LEU A 78 9.52 -4.30 12.99
N LYS A 79 10.75 -3.80 12.83
CA LYS A 79 11.76 -4.42 11.98
C LYS A 79 12.56 -5.45 12.76
N LEU A 80 12.38 -6.71 12.43
CA LEU A 80 13.06 -7.85 13.04
C LEU A 80 14.51 -7.99 12.54
N LYS A 81 15.33 -8.77 13.27
CA LYS A 81 16.74 -9.01 12.93
C LYS A 81 16.94 -9.65 11.56
N ASN A 82 15.98 -10.45 11.10
CA ASN A 82 15.96 -11.07 9.76
C ASN A 82 15.44 -10.12 8.66
N ASN A 83 15.33 -8.82 8.94
CA ASN A 83 14.76 -7.79 8.08
C ASN A 83 13.26 -7.96 7.75
N PHE A 84 12.56 -8.90 8.36
CA PHE A 84 11.11 -8.99 8.26
C PHE A 84 10.47 -7.82 9.01
N VAL A 85 9.43 -7.22 8.44
CA VAL A 85 8.73 -6.07 9.02
C VAL A 85 7.32 -6.50 9.38
N ILE A 86 6.93 -6.22 10.62
CA ILE A 86 5.55 -6.39 11.10
C ILE A 86 4.99 -5.00 11.33
N ASP A 87 3.97 -4.63 10.57
CA ASP A 87 3.28 -3.36 10.74
C ASP A 87 2.01 -3.58 11.57
N ILE A 88 1.83 -2.75 12.58
CA ILE A 88 0.73 -2.84 13.54
C ILE A 88 0.07 -1.47 13.61
N ALA A 89 -1.24 -1.42 13.37
CA ALA A 89 -2.03 -0.21 13.45
C ALA A 89 -3.21 -0.38 14.40
N THR A 90 -3.51 0.66 15.16
CA THR A 90 -4.81 0.77 15.83
C THR A 90 -5.88 0.99 14.76
N ALA A 91 -6.99 0.26 14.85
CA ALA A 91 -8.17 0.47 14.02
C ALA A 91 -8.61 1.93 14.18
N ARG A 92 -8.75 2.63 13.06
CA ARG A 92 -8.93 4.08 13.07
C ARG A 92 -9.79 4.56 11.93
N THR A 93 -10.43 5.69 12.13
CA THR A 93 -11.01 6.49 11.05
C THR A 93 -10.06 7.65 10.70
N GLU A 94 -10.20 8.17 9.49
CA GLU A 94 -9.37 9.25 8.96
C GLU A 94 -10.27 10.40 8.53
N LYS A 95 -9.92 11.62 8.95
CA LYS A 95 -10.52 12.87 8.46
C LYS A 95 -9.45 13.66 7.72
N TYR A 96 -9.76 14.11 6.52
CA TYR A 96 -8.86 14.89 5.69
C TYR A 96 -9.27 16.38 5.75
N PRO A 97 -8.48 17.25 6.40
CA PRO A 97 -8.80 18.67 6.47
C PRO A 97 -8.80 19.35 5.10
N GLN A 98 -7.92 18.91 4.20
CA GLN A 98 -7.78 19.42 2.85
C GLN A 98 -7.48 18.26 1.88
N PRO A 99 -7.80 18.40 0.59
CA PRO A 99 -7.40 17.41 -0.41
C PRO A 99 -5.89 17.15 -0.39
N ALA A 100 -5.49 15.89 -0.53
CA ALA A 100 -4.10 15.44 -0.52
C ALA A 100 -3.30 15.63 0.78
N SER A 101 -3.89 16.24 1.82
CA SER A 101 -3.21 16.44 3.10
C SER A 101 -3.03 15.12 3.85
N MET A 102 -2.16 15.14 4.87
CA MET A 102 -2.14 14.04 5.83
C MET A 102 -3.47 14.00 6.60
N PRO A 103 -4.01 12.82 6.91
CA PRO A 103 -5.24 12.71 7.66
C PRO A 103 -5.01 12.96 9.16
N GLN A 104 -6.04 13.46 9.82
CA GLN A 104 -6.22 13.32 11.26
C GLN A 104 -6.82 11.94 11.54
N VAL A 105 -6.26 11.23 12.51
CA VAL A 105 -6.67 9.85 12.84
C VAL A 105 -7.35 9.80 14.20
N PHE A 106 -8.37 8.96 14.30
CA PHE A 106 -9.10 8.72 15.54
C PHE A 106 -9.34 7.22 15.72
N PRO A 107 -9.19 6.65 16.93
CA PRO A 107 -9.52 5.26 17.19
C PRO A 107 -10.95 4.93 16.75
N ALA A 108 -11.15 3.74 16.18
CA ALA A 108 -12.43 3.32 15.65
C ALA A 108 -12.58 1.79 15.65
N LYS A 109 -13.77 1.31 15.31
CA LYS A 109 -14.00 -0.10 14.98
C LYS A 109 -13.37 -0.46 13.63
N LEU A 110 -13.10 -1.74 13.42
CA LEU A 110 -12.54 -2.34 12.22
C LEU A 110 -13.31 -1.92 10.97
N GLU A 111 -14.64 -1.92 11.01
CA GLU A 111 -15.45 -1.54 9.85
C GLU A 111 -15.06 -0.15 9.34
N LYS A 112 -14.94 0.84 10.23
CA LYS A 112 -14.50 2.20 9.88
C LYS A 112 -13.05 2.22 9.39
N ASP A 113 -12.18 1.35 9.90
CA ASP A 113 -10.80 1.18 9.39
C ASP A 113 -10.77 0.60 7.97
N LEU A 114 -11.67 -0.34 7.66
CA LEU A 114 -11.78 -0.91 6.33
C LEU A 114 -12.30 0.13 5.34
N PHE A 115 -13.32 0.92 5.71
CA PHE A 115 -13.91 1.95 4.83
C PHE A 115 -12.98 3.10 4.44
N ARG A 116 -11.94 3.40 5.22
CA ARG A 116 -10.96 4.45 4.88
C ARG A 116 -9.88 4.00 3.89
N ARG A 117 -9.81 2.71 3.56
CA ARG A 117 -8.78 2.14 2.68
C ARG A 117 -8.95 2.57 1.23
N ASP A 118 -7.97 2.23 0.41
CA ASP A 118 -7.92 2.68 -0.97
C ASP A 118 -8.91 1.93 -1.88
N PHE A 119 -8.90 0.59 -1.84
CA PHE A 119 -9.70 -0.26 -2.72
C PHE A 119 -10.39 -1.40 -1.96
N THR A 120 -11.55 -1.85 -2.46
CA THR A 120 -12.32 -2.98 -1.91
C THR A 120 -11.47 -4.23 -1.71
N ILE A 121 -10.65 -4.58 -2.71
CA ILE A 121 -9.76 -5.73 -2.67
C ILE A 121 -8.67 -5.65 -1.58
N ASN A 122 -8.44 -4.46 -1.01
CA ASN A 122 -7.52 -4.21 0.11
C ASN A 122 -8.26 -3.93 1.42
N ALA A 123 -9.59 -3.90 1.41
CA ALA A 123 -10.46 -3.66 2.55
C ALA A 123 -11.04 -4.98 3.10
N LEU A 124 -10.20 -6.02 3.12
CA LEU A 124 -10.51 -7.33 3.66
C LEU A 124 -9.76 -7.53 4.98
N ALA A 125 -10.41 -8.20 5.92
CA ALA A 125 -9.82 -8.54 7.21
C ALA A 125 -10.00 -10.02 7.52
N LEU A 126 -9.01 -10.61 8.19
CA LEU A 126 -9.05 -11.96 8.71
C LEU A 126 -8.86 -11.89 10.22
N PRO A 127 -9.89 -12.19 11.03
CA PRO A 127 -9.76 -12.27 12.47
C PRO A 127 -8.81 -13.40 12.85
N LEU A 128 -8.05 -13.20 13.93
CA LEU A 128 -7.13 -14.23 14.43
C LEU A 128 -7.80 -15.21 15.38
N VAL A 129 -8.83 -14.76 16.11
CA VAL A 129 -9.63 -15.54 17.07
C VAL A 129 -11.12 -15.42 16.71
N PRO A 130 -11.89 -16.54 16.62
CA PRO A 130 -11.41 -17.92 16.66
C PRO A 130 -10.47 -18.23 15.49
N ARG A 131 -9.69 -19.31 15.60
CA ARG A 131 -8.74 -19.68 14.54
C ARG A 131 -9.53 -19.85 13.23
N PRO A 132 -9.21 -19.10 12.16
CA PRO A 132 -9.93 -19.21 10.90
C PRO A 132 -9.74 -20.62 10.35
N SER A 133 -10.85 -21.33 10.16
CA SER A 133 -10.90 -22.69 9.61
C SER A 133 -10.97 -22.68 8.09
N SER A 134 -11.44 -21.58 7.48
CA SER A 134 -11.58 -21.43 6.04
C SER A 134 -11.59 -19.95 5.62
N LEU A 135 -11.59 -19.71 4.30
CA LEU A 135 -11.77 -18.37 3.72
C LEU A 135 -13.12 -17.73 4.08
N ASN A 136 -14.12 -18.51 4.53
CA ASN A 136 -15.41 -17.98 4.98
C ASN A 136 -15.31 -17.14 6.26
N THR A 137 -14.15 -17.15 6.92
CA THR A 137 -13.87 -16.30 8.09
C THR A 137 -13.45 -14.88 7.71
N ILE A 138 -13.28 -14.58 6.41
CA ILE A 138 -12.88 -13.24 5.96
C ILE A 138 -14.04 -12.27 6.20
N ILE A 139 -13.74 -11.19 6.90
CA ILE A 139 -14.63 -10.05 7.06
C ILE A 139 -14.49 -9.17 5.81
N ASP A 140 -15.60 -9.05 5.07
CA ASP A 140 -15.71 -8.24 3.86
C ASP A 140 -16.96 -7.36 3.92
N VAL A 141 -16.83 -6.17 4.50
CA VAL A 141 -17.92 -5.18 4.57
C VAL A 141 -17.96 -4.25 3.35
N CYS A 142 -17.03 -4.42 2.41
CA CYS A 142 -16.82 -3.51 1.27
C CYS A 142 -17.04 -4.18 -0.10
N GLY A 143 -17.32 -5.48 -0.16
CA GLY A 143 -17.50 -6.23 -1.40
C GLY A 143 -16.17 -6.59 -2.11
N GLY A 144 -15.06 -6.62 -1.39
CA GLY A 144 -13.73 -6.93 -1.92
C GLY A 144 -13.60 -8.35 -2.48
N LEU A 145 -14.32 -9.34 -1.93
CA LEU A 145 -14.33 -10.71 -2.44
C LEU A 145 -14.99 -10.78 -3.82
N SER A 146 -16.11 -10.06 -4.00
CA SER A 146 -16.81 -9.96 -5.28
C SER A 146 -15.94 -9.26 -6.33
N ASP A 147 -15.31 -8.14 -5.98
CA ASP A 147 -14.41 -7.43 -6.90
C ASP A 147 -13.14 -8.26 -7.22
N LEU A 148 -12.62 -9.06 -6.29
CA LEU A 148 -11.54 -10.01 -6.59
C LEU A 148 -11.97 -11.07 -7.62
N LYS A 149 -13.16 -11.65 -7.44
CA LYS A 149 -13.74 -12.62 -8.38
C LYS A 149 -13.94 -12.00 -9.77
N ASN A 150 -14.46 -10.79 -9.82
CA ASN A 150 -14.75 -10.06 -11.05
C ASN A 150 -13.54 -9.32 -11.63
N LYS A 151 -12.35 -9.42 -10.99
CA LYS A 151 -11.10 -8.77 -11.41
C LYS A 151 -11.23 -7.25 -11.53
N LEU A 152 -11.82 -6.61 -10.52
CA LEU A 152 -12.08 -5.18 -10.48
C LEU A 152 -11.20 -4.45 -9.44
N ILE A 153 -10.74 -3.26 -9.81
CA ILE A 153 -10.20 -2.26 -8.89
C ILE A 153 -11.28 -1.22 -8.65
N ARG A 154 -11.85 -1.19 -7.43
CA ARG A 154 -12.92 -0.28 -7.01
C ARG A 154 -12.51 0.50 -5.77
N VAL A 155 -12.74 1.81 -5.77
CA VAL A 155 -12.57 2.64 -4.56
C VAL A 155 -13.79 2.54 -3.64
N LEU A 156 -13.59 2.79 -2.35
CA LEU A 156 -14.64 2.64 -1.32
C LEU A 156 -15.67 3.76 -1.31
N HIS A 157 -15.32 4.95 -1.81
CA HIS A 157 -16.21 6.11 -1.85
C HIS A 157 -15.77 7.11 -2.93
N LYS A 158 -16.70 7.98 -3.33
CA LYS A 158 -16.51 8.99 -4.40
C LYS A 158 -15.32 9.94 -4.18
N ASN A 159 -15.04 10.25 -2.91
CA ASN A 159 -13.98 11.19 -2.52
C ASN A 159 -12.58 10.53 -2.42
N SER A 160 -12.44 9.22 -2.64
CA SER A 160 -11.18 8.49 -2.42
C SER A 160 -9.96 9.13 -3.08
N PHE A 161 -10.08 9.59 -4.33
CA PHE A 161 -8.99 10.27 -5.04
C PHE A 161 -8.80 11.74 -4.65
N THR A 162 -9.80 12.36 -3.99
CA THR A 162 -9.69 13.72 -3.45
C THR A 162 -8.96 13.70 -2.12
N ASP A 163 -9.35 12.76 -1.25
CA ASP A 163 -8.73 12.54 0.05
C ASP A 163 -7.26 12.16 -0.11
N ASP A 164 -6.97 11.23 -1.02
CA ASP A 164 -5.59 10.84 -1.33
C ASP A 164 -5.37 10.63 -2.85
N PRO A 165 -4.87 11.65 -3.56
CA PRO A 165 -4.61 11.53 -4.99
C PRO A 165 -3.54 10.50 -5.36
N THR A 166 -2.69 10.06 -4.42
CA THR A 166 -1.73 8.97 -4.71
C THR A 166 -2.44 7.66 -5.07
N ARG A 167 -3.71 7.49 -4.66
CA ARG A 167 -4.56 6.36 -5.05
C ARG A 167 -4.74 6.24 -6.56
N ILE A 168 -4.59 7.33 -7.32
CA ILE A 168 -4.60 7.28 -8.80
C ILE A 168 -3.43 6.41 -9.31
N LEU A 169 -2.22 6.66 -8.79
CA LEU A 169 -1.02 5.89 -9.14
C LEU A 169 -1.19 4.42 -8.72
N ARG A 170 -1.72 4.21 -7.51
CA ARG A 170 -1.95 2.88 -6.94
C ARG A 170 -2.98 2.07 -7.72
N ALA A 171 -4.08 2.69 -8.15
CA ALA A 171 -5.14 2.02 -8.90
C ALA A 171 -4.61 1.44 -10.22
N ILE A 172 -3.88 2.25 -10.98
CA ILE A 172 -3.27 1.83 -12.25
C ILE A 172 -2.20 0.77 -12.00
N ARG A 173 -1.38 0.93 -10.94
CA ARG A 173 -0.37 -0.06 -10.54
C ARG A 173 -1.02 -1.41 -10.24
N TYR A 174 -2.08 -1.45 -9.42
CA TYR A 174 -2.78 -2.69 -9.07
C TYR A 174 -3.53 -3.30 -10.26
N ALA A 175 -4.21 -2.49 -11.08
CA ALA A 175 -4.86 -2.94 -12.31
C ALA A 175 -3.85 -3.65 -13.23
N CYS A 176 -2.68 -3.07 -13.45
CA CYS A 176 -1.64 -3.69 -14.26
C CYS A 176 -1.04 -4.94 -13.59
N ARG A 177 -0.69 -4.85 -12.30
CA ARG A 177 -0.08 -5.95 -11.52
C ARG A 177 -0.93 -7.21 -11.59
N PHE A 178 -2.20 -7.10 -11.20
CA PHE A 178 -3.13 -8.22 -11.12
C PHE A 178 -3.86 -8.53 -12.43
N ASN A 179 -3.67 -7.70 -13.46
CA ASN A 179 -4.41 -7.78 -14.72
C ASN A 179 -5.93 -7.64 -14.50
N PHE A 180 -6.30 -6.65 -13.68
CA PHE A 180 -7.67 -6.29 -13.33
C PHE A 180 -8.09 -5.05 -14.12
N SER A 181 -9.39 -4.86 -14.24
CA SER A 181 -10.00 -3.67 -14.82
C SER A 181 -10.35 -2.66 -13.72
N ILE A 182 -10.22 -1.37 -14.01
CA ILE A 182 -10.74 -0.33 -13.09
C ILE A 182 -12.25 -0.25 -13.29
N GLU A 183 -13.00 -0.28 -12.18
CA GLU A 183 -14.46 -0.24 -12.25
C GLU A 183 -14.98 1.11 -12.81
N LYS A 184 -16.15 1.08 -13.46
CA LYS A 184 -16.70 2.21 -14.24
C LYS A 184 -16.79 3.53 -13.45
N ASN A 185 -17.36 3.52 -12.24
CA ASN A 185 -17.45 4.73 -11.41
C ASN A 185 -16.09 5.15 -10.86
N THR A 186 -15.25 4.18 -10.50
CA THR A 186 -13.86 4.42 -10.08
C THR A 186 -13.05 5.11 -11.17
N GLU A 187 -13.17 4.65 -12.43
CA GLU A 187 -12.54 5.25 -13.59
C GLU A 187 -13.07 6.67 -13.85
N LYS A 188 -14.39 6.89 -13.71
CA LYS A 188 -15.01 8.22 -13.82
C LYS A 188 -14.43 9.20 -12.79
N TRP A 189 -14.38 8.81 -11.51
CA TRP A 189 -13.83 9.66 -10.46
C TRP A 189 -12.32 9.89 -10.60
N MET A 190 -11.58 8.88 -11.06
CA MET A 190 -10.15 9.02 -11.37
C MET A 190 -9.93 10.06 -12.47
N LYS A 191 -10.67 10.00 -13.57
CA LYS A 191 -10.60 10.98 -14.67
C LYS A 191 -10.90 12.40 -14.18
N GLN A 192 -11.91 12.56 -13.31
CA GLN A 192 -12.24 13.85 -12.71
C GLN A 192 -11.10 14.39 -11.84
N ALA A 193 -10.49 13.55 -10.99
CA ALA A 193 -9.36 13.93 -10.15
C ALA A 193 -8.12 14.31 -10.98
N ILE A 194 -7.85 13.60 -12.08
CA ILE A 194 -6.79 13.93 -13.03
C ILE A 194 -7.07 15.27 -13.71
N LYS A 195 -8.32 15.51 -14.17
CA LYS A 195 -8.71 16.79 -14.80
C LYS A 195 -8.55 17.96 -13.85
N LYS A 196 -8.89 17.77 -12.56
CA LYS A 196 -8.68 18.76 -11.49
C LYS A 196 -7.21 18.89 -11.05
N ASN A 197 -6.30 18.14 -11.65
CA ASN A 197 -4.86 18.16 -11.37
C ASN A 197 -4.53 17.88 -9.88
N LEU A 198 -5.33 17.07 -9.19
CA LEU A 198 -5.16 16.84 -7.73
C LEU A 198 -3.82 16.22 -7.36
N LEU A 199 -3.18 15.49 -8.26
CA LEU A 199 -1.83 14.95 -8.05
C LEU A 199 -0.77 16.04 -7.87
N ALA A 200 -1.00 17.26 -8.35
CA ALA A 200 -0.08 18.39 -8.10
C ALA A 200 -0.08 18.85 -6.64
N LEU A 201 -1.13 18.53 -5.88
CA LEU A 201 -1.23 18.85 -4.45
C LEU A 201 -0.46 17.85 -3.57
N VAL A 202 -0.04 16.72 -4.14
CA VAL A 202 0.68 15.66 -3.40
C VAL A 202 2.14 16.05 -3.25
N SER A 203 2.68 15.89 -2.04
CA SER A 203 4.08 16.16 -1.77
C SER A 203 5.02 15.26 -2.61
N PRO A 204 6.18 15.78 -3.07
CA PRO A 204 7.09 15.01 -3.91
C PRO A 204 7.56 13.67 -3.31
N PRO A 205 7.84 13.54 -1.99
CA PRO A 205 8.19 12.24 -1.39
C PRO A 205 7.11 11.18 -1.57
N ARG A 206 5.82 11.54 -1.50
CA ARG A 206 4.71 10.59 -1.67
C ARG A 206 4.58 10.13 -3.12
N ILE A 207 4.80 11.03 -4.08
CA ILE A 207 4.89 10.68 -5.51
C ILE A 207 6.10 9.78 -5.76
N ARG A 208 7.27 10.10 -5.17
CA ARG A 208 8.47 9.26 -5.23
C ARG A 208 8.18 7.86 -4.73
N ASP A 209 7.58 7.70 -3.56
CA ASP A 209 7.38 6.38 -2.95
C ASP A 209 6.48 5.50 -3.81
N GLU A 210 5.42 6.04 -4.42
CA GLU A 210 4.59 5.27 -5.36
C GLU A 210 5.32 5.02 -6.69
N PHE A 211 6.13 5.95 -7.20
CA PHE A 211 6.95 5.72 -8.40
C PHE A 211 7.98 4.62 -8.18
N ILE A 212 8.67 4.59 -7.04
CA ILE A 212 9.61 3.52 -6.68
C ILE A 212 8.90 2.18 -6.60
N LYS A 213 7.69 2.12 -6.03
CA LYS A 213 6.87 0.89 -6.05
C LYS A 213 6.53 0.45 -7.48
N VAL A 214 6.20 1.39 -8.38
CA VAL A 214 6.00 1.07 -9.81
C VAL A 214 7.26 0.46 -10.43
N LEU A 215 8.44 1.01 -10.14
CA LEU A 215 9.71 0.47 -10.65
C LEU A 215 10.05 -0.91 -10.10
N SER A 216 9.50 -1.31 -8.95
CA SER A 216 9.65 -2.66 -8.39
C SER A 216 8.71 -3.70 -9.03
N GLU A 217 7.67 -3.28 -9.75
CA GLU A 217 6.70 -4.20 -10.36
C GLU A 217 7.27 -4.89 -11.60
N LYS A 218 6.95 -6.17 -11.82
CA LYS A 218 7.35 -6.87 -13.06
C LYS A 218 6.90 -6.12 -14.33
N LYS A 219 5.67 -5.58 -14.29
CA LYS A 219 5.01 -4.85 -15.39
C LYS A 219 5.27 -3.33 -15.35
N ALA A 220 6.41 -2.87 -14.82
CA ALA A 220 6.73 -1.45 -14.67
C ALA A 220 6.56 -0.65 -15.97
N LYS A 221 7.06 -1.17 -17.10
CA LYS A 221 6.91 -0.53 -18.42
C LYS A 221 5.44 -0.26 -18.77
N LYS A 222 4.57 -1.28 -18.62
CA LYS A 222 3.13 -1.17 -18.89
C LYS A 222 2.49 -0.09 -18.01
N ILE A 223 2.82 -0.07 -16.72
CA ILE A 223 2.29 0.92 -15.78
C ILE A 223 2.69 2.35 -16.18
N LEU A 224 3.97 2.57 -16.52
CA LEU A 224 4.45 3.89 -16.93
C LEU A 224 3.84 4.36 -18.25
N ILE A 225 3.58 3.44 -19.18
CA ILE A 225 2.84 3.74 -20.42
C ILE A 225 1.42 4.19 -20.09
N GLU A 226 0.72 3.51 -19.16
CA GLU A 226 -0.62 3.93 -18.71
C GLU A 226 -0.59 5.30 -18.03
N PHE A 227 0.44 5.60 -17.23
CA PHE A 227 0.63 6.95 -16.68
C PHE A 227 0.80 8.00 -17.79
N LYS A 228 1.57 7.70 -18.85
CA LYS A 228 1.76 8.61 -19.98
C LYS A 228 0.44 8.86 -20.73
N LYS A 229 -0.29 7.80 -21.08
CA LYS A 229 -1.60 7.88 -21.77
C LYS A 229 -2.61 8.74 -21.01
N ARG A 230 -2.58 8.66 -19.68
CA ARG A 230 -3.50 9.38 -18.79
C ARG A 230 -2.98 10.77 -18.38
N LYS A 231 -1.87 11.26 -18.97
CA LYS A 231 -1.23 12.55 -18.65
C LYS A 231 -0.84 12.70 -17.17
N ILE A 232 -0.53 11.57 -16.52
CA ILE A 232 -0.09 11.50 -15.12
C ILE A 232 1.44 11.60 -15.03
N LEU A 233 2.15 11.10 -16.05
CA LEU A 233 3.61 10.98 -16.03
C LEU A 233 4.32 12.33 -15.81
N LYS A 234 3.71 13.46 -16.22
CA LYS A 234 4.14 14.84 -15.95
C LYS A 234 4.45 15.13 -14.47
N HIS A 235 3.75 14.48 -13.54
CA HIS A 235 3.99 14.66 -12.10
C HIS A 235 5.31 14.01 -11.66
N ILE A 236 5.81 13.04 -12.43
CA ILE A 236 7.14 12.43 -12.27
C ILE A 236 8.11 13.14 -13.23
N ASP A 237 8.11 12.79 -14.52
CA ASP A 237 8.79 13.49 -15.62
C ASP A 237 8.34 12.90 -16.98
N ASP A 238 7.88 13.71 -17.92
CA ASP A 238 7.38 13.22 -19.23
C ASP A 238 8.48 12.74 -20.20
N LYS A 239 9.75 13.11 -19.96
CA LYS A 239 10.87 12.76 -20.84
C LYS A 239 11.49 11.40 -20.52
N LEU A 240 10.99 10.68 -19.49
CA LEU A 240 11.53 9.37 -19.10
C LEU A 240 11.57 8.40 -20.29
N ALA A 241 12.69 7.71 -20.46
CA ALA A 241 12.91 6.75 -21.55
C ALA A 241 12.17 5.42 -21.30
N LEU A 242 10.84 5.42 -21.41
CA LEU A 242 9.99 4.26 -21.09
C LEU A 242 10.34 3.01 -21.91
N SER A 243 10.83 3.17 -23.14
CA SER A 243 11.27 2.07 -24.00
C SER A 243 12.48 1.32 -23.45
N ALA A 244 13.27 1.96 -22.58
CA ALA A 244 14.46 1.39 -21.97
C ALA A 244 14.15 0.36 -20.86
N ILE A 245 12.94 0.37 -20.31
CA ILE A 245 12.54 -0.60 -19.29
C ILE A 245 12.26 -1.95 -19.97
N SER A 246 12.89 -3.00 -19.44
CA SER A 246 12.66 -4.38 -19.85
C SER A 246 11.72 -5.08 -18.84
N GLU A 247 11.13 -6.19 -19.26
CA GLU A 247 10.37 -7.08 -18.36
C GLU A 247 11.30 -8.03 -17.57
N LYS A 248 12.61 -7.98 -17.81
CA LYS A 248 13.58 -8.78 -17.04
C LYS A 248 13.60 -8.31 -15.58
N LYS A 249 13.96 -9.24 -14.70
CA LYS A 249 14.11 -8.97 -13.27
C LYS A 249 15.33 -8.07 -13.08
N GLU A 250 15.08 -6.81 -12.79
CA GLU A 250 16.10 -5.77 -12.61
C GLU A 250 15.86 -5.07 -11.28
N SER A 251 16.93 -4.58 -10.65
CA SER A 251 16.80 -3.76 -9.45
C SER A 251 16.18 -2.40 -9.81
N VAL A 252 15.52 -1.77 -8.83
CA VAL A 252 14.98 -0.42 -8.98
C VAL A 252 16.05 0.57 -9.43
N LYS A 253 17.28 0.45 -8.89
CA LYS A 253 18.43 1.29 -9.25
C LYS A 253 18.76 1.19 -10.75
N ILE A 254 18.81 -0.04 -11.29
CA ILE A 254 19.08 -0.26 -12.72
C ILE A 254 17.96 0.34 -13.58
N ARG A 255 16.69 0.12 -13.20
CA ARG A 255 15.54 0.67 -13.93
C ARG A 255 15.53 2.19 -13.92
N LEU A 256 15.88 2.80 -12.79
CA LEU A 256 16.00 4.25 -12.67
C LEU A 256 17.08 4.81 -13.59
N LYS A 257 18.29 4.21 -13.59
CA LYS A 257 19.37 4.57 -14.52
C LYS A 257 18.92 4.50 -15.98
N LYS A 258 18.22 3.42 -16.36
CA LYS A 258 17.71 3.24 -17.74
C LYS A 258 16.67 4.29 -18.13
N LEU A 259 15.77 4.66 -17.23
CA LEU A 259 14.76 5.70 -17.49
C LEU A 259 15.38 7.08 -17.71
N LEU A 260 16.49 7.36 -17.04
CA LEU A 260 17.20 8.64 -17.10
C LEU A 260 18.32 8.67 -18.13
N ARG A 261 18.49 7.61 -18.94
CA ARG A 261 19.62 7.48 -19.87
C ARG A 261 19.72 8.60 -20.91
N ASN A 262 18.60 9.22 -21.27
CA ASN A 262 18.52 10.31 -22.25
C ASN A 262 18.56 11.70 -21.58
N PHE A 263 18.69 11.79 -20.25
CA PHE A 263 18.71 13.07 -19.57
C PHE A 263 20.13 13.64 -19.58
N PRO A 264 20.33 14.93 -19.89
CA PRO A 264 21.59 15.60 -19.59
C PRO A 264 21.80 15.66 -18.08
N GLU A 265 23.04 15.81 -17.62
CA GLU A 265 23.40 15.77 -16.19
C GLU A 265 22.61 16.78 -15.34
N GLU A 266 22.43 18.00 -15.84
CA GLU A 266 21.62 19.02 -15.18
C GLU A 266 20.17 18.56 -14.94
N ARG A 267 19.55 17.94 -15.95
CA ARG A 267 18.18 17.41 -15.83
C ARG A 267 18.12 16.22 -14.87
N LYS A 268 19.15 15.35 -14.86
CA LYS A 268 19.23 14.26 -13.87
C LYS A 268 19.26 14.83 -12.46
N PHE A 269 20.07 15.86 -12.22
CA PHE A 269 20.14 16.53 -10.92
C PHE A 269 18.79 17.12 -10.50
N LEU A 270 18.12 17.86 -11.39
CA LEU A 270 16.79 18.42 -11.13
C LEU A 270 15.74 17.33 -10.86
N PHE A 271 15.77 16.23 -11.61
CA PHE A 271 14.89 15.09 -11.39
C PHE A 271 15.09 14.47 -10.01
N LEU A 272 16.35 14.22 -9.61
CA LEU A 272 16.66 13.65 -8.29
C LEU A 272 16.22 14.58 -7.16
N LYS A 273 16.48 15.89 -7.30
CA LYS A 273 16.04 16.91 -6.33
C LYS A 273 14.52 16.93 -6.20
N LYS A 274 13.79 16.99 -7.33
CA LYS A 274 12.32 16.94 -7.37
C LYS A 274 11.80 15.69 -6.67
N MET A 275 12.40 14.54 -6.97
CA MET A 275 11.96 13.26 -6.41
C MET A 275 12.51 12.98 -5.02
N CYS A 276 13.28 13.89 -4.41
CA CYS A 276 13.94 13.68 -3.12
C CYS A 276 14.73 12.34 -3.09
N LEU A 277 15.50 12.07 -4.13
CA LEU A 277 16.36 10.90 -4.28
C LEU A 277 17.83 11.30 -4.09
N SER A 278 18.63 10.40 -3.55
CA SER A 278 20.07 10.61 -3.39
C SER A 278 20.78 10.51 -4.76
N PRO A 279 21.87 11.26 -5.01
CA PRO A 279 22.74 11.01 -6.16
C PRO A 279 23.22 9.56 -6.26
N LYS A 280 23.40 8.88 -5.12
CA LYS A 280 23.77 7.45 -5.07
C LYS A 280 22.67 6.51 -5.60
N SER A 281 21.45 7.01 -5.81
CA SER A 281 20.32 6.25 -6.34
C SER A 281 20.42 6.02 -7.86
N ILE A 282 21.24 6.79 -8.57
CA ILE A 282 21.56 6.57 -9.99
C ILE A 282 23.01 6.16 -10.18
#